data_AF-A0A359MX40-F1
#
_entry.id   AF-A0A359MX40-F1
#
_cell.length_a   1.000
_cell.length_b   1.000
_cell.length_c   1.000
_cell.angle_alpha   90.00
_cell.angle_beta   90.00
_cell.angle_gamma   90.00
#
_symmetry.space_group_name_H-M   'P 1'
#
loop_
_entity.id
_entity.type
_entity.pdbx_description
1 polymer ?
#
loop_
_entity_poly.entity_id
_entity_poly.type
_entity_poly.pdbx_seq_one_letter_code
_entity_poly.pdbx_strand_id
1 'polypeptide(L)'
;MPKPYDLKSIFLDKVKAKGGFVNCHAHLDKAFLINQENLRQSHIAMEAKWHLYKQLKENYTPDDLRSRMREGMNRMVAQGVTHVRSFIDVDGTVQLKCLEA
;
A
#
# COMPACT_ATOMS: atom_id res chain seq x y z
N MET A 1 -7.65 -8.54 42.37
CA MET A 1 -8.66 -8.78 41.30
C MET A 1 -7.92 -9.30 40.08
N PRO A 2 -8.38 -10.39 39.43
CA PRO A 2 -7.76 -10.83 38.17
C PRO A 2 -7.90 -9.74 37.10
N LYS A 3 -6.88 -9.58 36.26
CA LYS A 3 -6.88 -8.62 35.16
C LYS A 3 -8.06 -8.92 34.22
N PRO A 4 -8.84 -7.91 33.77
CA PRO A 4 -9.88 -8.12 32.78
C PRO A 4 -9.31 -8.79 31.52
N TYR A 5 -10.10 -9.65 30.89
CA TYR A 5 -9.70 -10.33 29.66
C TYR A 5 -9.51 -9.32 28.52
N ASP A 6 -8.26 -9.08 28.11
CA ASP A 6 -7.89 -8.17 27.01
C ASP A 6 -7.57 -8.97 25.76
N LEU A 7 -8.60 -9.21 24.94
CA LEU A 7 -8.48 -9.97 23.70
C LEU A 7 -7.47 -9.34 22.73
N LYS A 8 -7.37 -8.00 22.69
CA LYS A 8 -6.46 -7.29 21.77
C LYS A 8 -5.01 -7.60 22.12
N SER A 9 -4.66 -7.49 23.40
CA SER A 9 -3.30 -7.79 23.86
C SER A 9 -2.94 -9.25 23.60
N ILE A 10 -3.85 -10.19 23.92
CA ILE A 10 -3.65 -11.62 23.67
C ILE A 10 -3.43 -11.90 22.17
N PHE A 11 -4.20 -11.26 21.29
CA PHE A 11 -4.03 -11.40 19.84
C PHE A 11 -2.66 -10.87 19.38
N LEU A 12 -2.29 -9.66 19.79
CA LEU A 12 -1.03 -9.03 19.38
C LEU A 12 0.19 -9.83 19.88
N ASP A 13 0.14 -10.36 21.10
CA ASP A 13 1.18 -11.23 21.65
C ASP A 13 1.34 -12.52 20.82
N LYS A 14 0.22 -13.14 20.42
CA LYS A 14 0.23 -14.32 19.54
C LYS A 14 0.79 -14.00 18.15
N VAL A 15 0.44 -12.86 17.57
CA VAL A 15 1.00 -12.41 16.29
C VAL A 15 2.51 -12.22 16.40
N LYS A 16 2.97 -11.51 17.45
CA LYS A 16 4.39 -11.29 17.70
C LYS A 16 5.15 -12.60 17.89
N ALA A 17 4.59 -13.55 18.65
CA ALA A 17 5.16 -14.88 18.84
C ALA A 17 5.25 -15.71 17.54
N LYS A 18 4.47 -15.36 16.50
CA LYS A 18 4.51 -15.97 15.17
C LYS A 18 5.37 -15.20 14.16
N GLY A 19 6.08 -14.15 14.59
CA GLY A 19 6.98 -13.38 13.73
C GLY A 19 6.40 -12.10 13.16
N GLY A 20 5.26 -11.61 13.67
CA GLY A 20 4.65 -10.34 13.28
C GLY A 20 3.64 -10.46 12.15
N PHE A 21 3.13 -9.32 11.68
CA PHE A 21 2.17 -9.29 10.57
C PHE A 21 2.86 -9.49 9.22
N VAL A 22 2.17 -10.14 8.29
CA VAL A 22 2.62 -10.33 6.92
C VAL A 22 1.59 -9.71 5.98
N ASN A 23 2.02 -8.74 5.18
CA ASN A 23 1.21 -8.21 4.09
C ASN A 23 1.51 -9.00 2.81
N CYS A 24 0.64 -9.95 2.47
CA CYS A 24 0.81 -10.81 1.29
C CYS A 24 0.42 -10.14 -0.04
N HIS A 25 -0.15 -8.92 -0.03
CA HIS A 25 -0.65 -8.26 -1.23
C HIS A 25 -0.63 -6.73 -1.07
N ALA A 26 0.42 -6.10 -1.58
CA ALA A 26 0.54 -4.65 -1.65
C ALA A 26 0.70 -4.15 -3.09
N HIS A 27 0.47 -2.86 -3.30
CA HIS A 27 0.81 -2.11 -4.50
C HIS A 27 1.52 -0.82 -4.09
N LEU A 28 2.80 -0.91 -3.73
CA LEU A 28 3.58 0.19 -3.19
C LEU A 28 3.82 1.33 -4.20
N ASP A 29 3.98 0.98 -5.47
CA ASP A 29 4.10 1.92 -6.61
C ASP A 29 2.87 2.83 -6.79
N LYS A 30 1.72 2.37 -6.29
CA LYS A 30 0.42 3.08 -6.35
C LYS A 30 0.02 3.70 -5.02
N ALA A 31 0.84 3.57 -3.99
CA ALA A 31 0.50 4.06 -2.66
C ALA A 31 0.28 5.58 -2.69
N PHE A 32 -0.69 6.06 -1.90
CA PHE A 32 -0.97 7.49 -1.70
C PHE A 32 -1.38 8.29 -2.95
N LEU A 33 -1.86 7.63 -4.01
CA LEU A 33 -2.46 8.31 -5.17
C LEU A 33 -3.86 8.86 -4.90
N ILE A 34 -4.56 8.31 -3.92
CA ILE A 34 -5.91 8.72 -3.59
C ILE A 34 -5.87 10.03 -2.77
N ASN A 35 -6.63 11.01 -3.23
CA ASN A 35 -6.89 12.26 -2.55
C ASN A 35 -8.41 12.47 -2.44
N GLN A 36 -8.84 13.54 -1.77
CA GLN A 36 -10.27 13.80 -1.58
C GLN A 36 -11.04 13.96 -2.89
N GLU A 37 -10.41 14.51 -3.93
CA GLU A 37 -11.06 14.74 -5.22
C GLU A 37 -11.30 13.43 -5.97
N ASN A 38 -10.25 12.62 -6.16
CA ASN A 38 -10.38 11.36 -6.89
C ASN A 38 -11.07 10.25 -6.07
N LEU A 39 -11.14 10.35 -4.74
CA LEU A 39 -11.92 9.44 -3.91
C LEU A 39 -13.43 9.51 -4.25
N ARG A 40 -13.94 10.67 -4.68
CA ARG A 40 -15.33 10.83 -5.14
C ARG A 40 -15.63 9.94 -6.34
N GLN A 41 -14.62 9.55 -7.10
CA GLN A 41 -14.72 8.66 -8.25
C GLN A 41 -14.69 7.16 -7.84
N SER A 42 -14.64 6.82 -6.55
CA SER A 42 -14.59 5.41 -6.11
C SER A 42 -15.86 4.61 -6.45
N HIS A 43 -17.00 5.28 -6.68
CA HIS A 43 -18.28 4.64 -6.99
C HIS A 43 -18.66 4.68 -8.48
N ILE A 44 -17.80 5.19 -9.37
CA ILE A 44 -18.06 5.20 -10.81
C ILE A 44 -17.64 3.88 -11.48
N ALA A 45 -18.03 3.72 -12.75
CA ALA A 45 -17.66 2.58 -13.58
C ALA A 45 -16.14 2.35 -13.65
N MET A 46 -15.75 1.08 -13.79
CA MET A 46 -14.33 0.68 -13.74
C MET A 46 -13.52 1.32 -14.87
N GLU A 47 -14.10 1.43 -16.05
CA GLU A 47 -13.51 1.99 -17.25
C GLU A 47 -13.09 3.45 -17.03
N ALA A 48 -13.92 4.24 -16.35
CA ALA A 48 -13.59 5.62 -16.01
C ALA A 48 -12.41 5.71 -15.04
N LYS A 49 -12.29 4.75 -14.11
CA LYS A 49 -11.14 4.67 -13.20
C LYS A 49 -9.85 4.29 -13.95
N TRP A 50 -9.93 3.47 -15.00
CA TRP A 50 -8.76 3.16 -15.83
C TRP A 50 -8.23 4.39 -16.55
N HIS A 51 -9.11 5.25 -17.05
CA HIS A 51 -8.70 6.52 -17.66
C HIS A 51 -8.00 7.45 -16.66
N LEU A 52 -8.58 7.64 -15.46
CA LEU A 52 -7.91 8.39 -14.38
C LEU A 52 -6.53 7.79 -14.07
N TYR A 53 -6.46 6.47 -13.93
CA TYR A 53 -5.24 5.80 -13.53
C TYR A 53 -4.14 5.90 -14.61
N LYS A 54 -4.51 5.87 -15.88
CA LYS A 54 -3.59 6.15 -17.00
C LYS A 54 -3.00 7.56 -16.90
N GLN A 55 -3.82 8.58 -16.67
CA GLN A 55 -3.37 9.97 -16.51
C GLN A 55 -2.42 10.13 -15.31
N LEU A 56 -2.68 9.43 -14.19
CA LEU A 56 -1.79 9.46 -13.04
C LEU A 56 -0.41 8.86 -13.39
N LYS A 57 -0.40 7.70 -14.06
CA LYS A 57 0.83 6.98 -14.47
C LYS A 57 1.73 7.78 -15.40
N GLU A 58 1.14 8.49 -16.36
CA GLU A 58 1.86 9.33 -17.32
C GLU A 58 2.72 10.39 -16.62
N ASN A 59 2.30 10.83 -15.42
CA ASN A 59 2.97 11.85 -14.63
C ASN A 59 3.90 11.30 -13.53
N TYR A 60 4.18 9.99 -13.50
CA TYR A 60 5.08 9.44 -12.49
C TYR A 60 6.52 9.89 -12.68
N THR A 61 7.12 10.35 -11.57
CA THR A 61 8.56 10.60 -11.45
C THR A 61 9.21 9.51 -10.60
N PRO A 62 10.50 9.19 -10.81
CA PRO A 62 11.24 8.25 -9.96
C PRO A 62 11.26 8.67 -8.48
N ASP A 63 11.35 9.97 -8.19
CA ASP A 63 11.37 10.47 -6.81
C ASP A 63 10.02 10.30 -6.11
N ASP A 64 8.91 10.56 -6.81
CA ASP A 64 7.58 10.34 -6.25
C ASP A 64 7.31 8.86 -5.97
N LEU A 65 7.78 7.98 -6.86
CA LEU A 65 7.71 6.53 -6.71
C LEU A 65 8.51 6.06 -5.49
N ARG A 66 9.78 6.47 -5.36
CA ARG A 66 10.58 6.15 -4.17
C ARG A 66 9.96 6.67 -2.88
N SER A 67 9.48 7.91 -2.92
CA SER A 67 8.88 8.58 -1.75
C SER A 67 7.66 7.82 -1.25
N ARG A 68 6.69 7.51 -2.14
CA ARG A 68 5.47 6.78 -1.75
C ARG A 68 5.73 5.34 -1.33
N MET A 69 6.66 4.65 -1.99
CA MET A 69 7.01 3.26 -1.63
C MET A 69 7.66 3.23 -0.25
N ARG A 70 8.58 4.16 0.03
CA ARG A 70 9.20 4.32 1.35
C ARG A 70 8.16 4.64 2.43
N GLU A 71 7.28 5.59 2.19
CA GLU A 71 6.22 5.95 3.13
C GLU A 71 5.28 4.76 3.41
N GLY A 72 4.92 4.00 2.37
CA GLY A 72 4.09 2.80 2.50
C GLY A 72 4.75 1.75 3.39
N MET A 73 6.04 1.50 3.18
CA MET A 73 6.82 0.59 4.02
C MET A 73 6.96 1.10 5.46
N ASN A 74 7.26 2.39 5.66
CA ASN A 74 7.36 2.99 7.00
C ASN A 74 6.07 2.79 7.80
N ARG A 75 4.90 2.99 7.18
CA ARG A 75 3.60 2.76 7.85
C ARG A 75 3.36 1.30 8.20
N MET A 76 3.79 0.38 7.35
CA MET A 76 3.67 -1.06 7.63
C MET A 76 4.58 -1.47 8.79
N VAL A 77 5.83 -1.00 8.81
CA VAL A 77 6.76 -1.23 9.92
C VAL A 77 6.21 -0.67 11.23
N ALA A 78 5.68 0.55 11.23
CA ALA A 78 5.07 1.18 12.41
C ALA A 78 3.88 0.38 12.98
N GLN A 79 3.23 -0.45 12.16
CA GLN A 79 2.13 -1.33 12.56
C GLN A 79 2.60 -2.76 12.93
N GLY A 80 3.89 -3.03 12.94
CA GLY A 80 4.45 -4.35 13.28
C GLY A 80 4.41 -5.37 12.14
N VAL A 81 4.28 -4.91 10.89
CA VAL A 81 4.46 -5.77 9.71
C VAL A 81 5.95 -6.08 9.53
N THR A 82 6.26 -7.36 9.37
CA THR A 82 7.64 -7.85 9.21
C THR A 82 7.95 -8.27 7.78
N HIS A 83 6.93 -8.61 7.00
CA HIS A 83 7.09 -9.06 5.61
C HIS A 83 6.01 -8.44 4.73
N VAL A 84 6.41 -8.03 3.53
CA VAL A 84 5.53 -7.45 2.52
C VAL A 84 5.83 -8.08 1.17
N ARG A 85 4.77 -8.47 0.46
CA ARG A 85 4.82 -8.80 -0.96
C ARG A 85 4.06 -7.73 -1.74
N SER A 86 4.78 -6.95 -2.53
CA SER A 86 4.18 -5.92 -3.39
C SER A 86 4.19 -6.37 -4.85
N PHE A 87 3.13 -6.03 -5.57
CA PHE A 87 3.03 -6.10 -7.01
C PHE A 87 3.35 -4.72 -7.57
N ILE A 88 4.23 -4.64 -8.56
CA ILE A 88 4.72 -3.41 -9.16
C ILE A 88 4.27 -3.38 -10.62
N ASP A 89 3.66 -2.27 -11.05
CA ASP A 89 3.16 -2.14 -12.41
C ASP A 89 4.30 -2.09 -13.44
N VAL A 90 4.18 -2.92 -14.48
CA VAL A 90 5.01 -2.88 -15.69
C VAL A 90 4.05 -2.97 -16.88
N ASP A 91 3.98 -1.92 -17.69
CA ASP A 91 3.07 -1.83 -18.83
C ASP A 91 3.53 -0.80 -19.88
N GLY A 92 2.77 -0.59 -20.95
CA GLY A 92 3.13 0.35 -22.02
C GLY A 92 3.14 1.83 -21.63
N THR A 93 2.60 2.20 -20.46
CA THR A 93 2.57 3.59 -19.97
C THR A 93 3.77 3.89 -19.07
N VAL A 94 4.05 3.00 -18.11
CA VAL A 94 5.16 3.18 -17.15
C VAL A 94 6.44 2.47 -17.56
N GLN A 95 6.38 1.55 -18.53
CA GLN A 95 7.48 0.67 -18.92
C GLN A 95 8.08 0.00 -17.67
N LEU A 96 9.40 0.14 -17.45
CA LEU A 96 10.09 -0.38 -16.27
C LEU A 96 10.21 0.64 -15.13
N LYS A 97 9.70 1.86 -15.29
CA LYS A 97 9.91 2.98 -14.36
C LYS A 97 9.55 2.63 -12.91
N CYS A 98 8.43 1.94 -12.68
CA CYS A 98 8.02 1.56 -11.33
C CYS A 98 8.89 0.46 -10.72
N LEU A 99 9.44 -0.44 -11.54
CA LEU A 99 10.33 -1.52 -11.11
C LEU A 99 11.73 -0.99 -10.79
N GLU A 100 12.19 0.02 -11.51
CA GLU A 100 13.54 0.61 -11.39
C GLU A 100 13.66 1.71 -10.32
N ALA A 101 12.53 2.20 -9.79
CA ALA A 101 12.49 3.31 -8.86
C ALA A 101 13.00 2.97 -7.45
#